data_AF-A0A0R1W3H2-F1
#
_entry.id   AF-A0A0R1W3H2-F1
#
_cell.length_a   1.000
_cell.length_b   1.000
_cell.length_c   1.000
_cell.angle_alpha   90.00
_cell.angle_beta   90.00
_cell.angle_gamma   90.00
#
_symmetry.space_group_name_H-M   'P 1'
#
loop_
_entity.id
_entity.type
_entity.pdbx_description
1 polymer ?
#
loop_
_entity_poly.entity_id
_entity_poly.type
_entity_poly.pdbx_seq_one_letter_code
_entity_poly.pdbx_strand_id
1 'polypeptide(L)'
;MLDPDVTSAFILKKLGGQFMNYRTSELAKLAGVSQRTIRFYENEGLLVAQRDPQNQYRYFGTDQVDRLQQILFYRQLGLPISQVKKMMLASDYEIVATLQQQRSALEQQRAQLDQMLQLIDDTIRYQKGDLEMTDEEKFQAFKEASLQENEEKYGEEIREQYGEEVVEKANHQWISQASNNFKRFQAIENDLFKQLAIVAQTHDLESDAATAVSVMANKEDRDADDYTYVESEPWDNVTEIKLYDEDSDKLVDTYRYDKKNDILAKYDDATSKFVEVK
;
A
#
# COMPACT_ATOMS: atom_id res chain seq x y z
N MET A 1 -16.50 -18.28 -15.34
CA MET A 1 -17.74 -18.94 -15.82
C MET A 1 -18.58 -19.23 -14.59
N LEU A 2 -19.72 -18.55 -14.42
CA LEU A 2 -20.63 -18.73 -13.28
C LEU A 2 -21.41 -20.03 -13.45
N ASP A 3 -21.59 -20.78 -12.36
CA ASP A 3 -22.35 -22.03 -12.33
C ASP A 3 -23.85 -21.72 -12.59
N PRO A 4 -24.48 -22.27 -13.65
CA PRO A 4 -25.86 -21.95 -14.04
C PRO A 4 -26.92 -22.24 -12.96
N ASP A 5 -26.59 -23.06 -11.97
CA ASP A 5 -27.53 -23.59 -10.99
C ASP A 5 -28.00 -22.55 -9.95
N VAL A 6 -27.17 -21.53 -9.67
CA VAL A 6 -27.50 -20.52 -8.64
C VAL A 6 -28.62 -19.59 -9.11
N THR A 7 -28.71 -19.33 -10.41
CA THR A 7 -29.75 -18.48 -11.02
C THR A 7 -31.12 -19.17 -11.06
N SER A 8 -31.12 -20.50 -11.17
CA SER A 8 -32.33 -21.32 -11.24
C SER A 8 -33.13 -21.33 -9.94
N ALA A 9 -32.46 -21.14 -8.80
CA ALA A 9 -33.10 -21.19 -7.48
C ALA A 9 -34.04 -20.01 -7.21
N PHE A 10 -33.88 -18.87 -7.89
CA PHE A 10 -34.78 -17.71 -7.75
C PHE A 10 -36.14 -17.96 -8.44
N ILE A 11 -36.22 -18.91 -9.37
CA ILE A 11 -37.43 -19.24 -10.14
C ILE A 11 -38.34 -20.25 -9.40
N LEU A 12 -37.83 -20.98 -8.41
CA LEU A 12 -38.53 -22.08 -7.74
C LEU A 12 -39.63 -21.69 -6.74
N LYS A 13 -39.97 -20.40 -6.59
CA LYS A 13 -41.04 -19.93 -5.68
C LYS A 13 -42.47 -20.34 -6.09
N LYS A 14 -42.66 -21.23 -7.07
CA LYS A 14 -43.99 -21.53 -7.63
C LYS A 14 -44.46 -22.98 -7.63
N LEU A 15 -43.72 -23.94 -7.07
CA LEU A 15 -44.17 -25.34 -7.04
C LEU A 15 -44.06 -25.92 -5.63
N GLY A 16 -45.23 -26.26 -5.07
CA GLY A 16 -45.39 -26.69 -3.68
C GLY A 16 -44.63 -27.96 -3.31
N GLY A 17 -44.18 -28.01 -2.06
CA GLY A 17 -43.48 -29.15 -1.46
C GLY A 17 -43.57 -29.13 0.07
N GLN A 18 -43.59 -30.31 0.67
CA GLN A 18 -43.84 -30.63 2.09
C GLN A 18 -43.02 -29.80 3.10
N PHE A 19 -43.62 -29.54 4.27
CA PHE A 19 -42.98 -28.91 5.43
C PHE A 19 -41.83 -29.80 5.96
N MET A 20 -40.60 -29.51 5.52
CA MET A 20 -39.39 -30.16 6.04
C MET A 20 -38.77 -29.28 7.12
N ASN A 21 -38.56 -29.87 8.29
CA ASN A 21 -37.91 -29.25 9.44
C ASN A 21 -36.48 -29.78 9.56
N TYR A 22 -35.51 -28.87 9.65
CA TYR A 22 -34.09 -29.20 9.72
C TYR A 22 -33.50 -28.83 11.08
N ARG A 23 -32.66 -29.69 11.64
CA ARG A 23 -31.76 -29.34 12.75
C ARG A 23 -30.59 -28.50 12.22
N THR A 24 -29.91 -27.77 13.10
CA THR A 24 -28.76 -26.93 12.72
C THR A 24 -27.70 -27.66 11.88
N SER A 25 -27.40 -28.92 12.21
CA SER A 25 -26.44 -29.73 11.47
C SER A 25 -26.90 -30.09 10.05
N GLU A 26 -28.20 -30.33 9.90
CA GLU A 26 -28.81 -30.71 8.62
C GLU A 26 -28.93 -29.49 7.72
N LEU A 27 -29.37 -28.35 8.27
CA LEU A 27 -29.43 -27.08 7.54
C LEU A 27 -28.05 -26.61 7.10
N ALA A 28 -27.05 -26.71 7.98
CA ALA A 28 -25.66 -26.37 7.64
C ALA A 28 -25.15 -27.23 6.48
N LYS A 29 -25.39 -28.54 6.53
CA LYS A 29 -25.01 -29.47 5.45
C LYS A 29 -25.75 -29.18 4.15
N LEU A 30 -27.05 -28.88 4.22
CA LEU A 30 -27.87 -28.53 3.07
C LEU A 30 -27.38 -27.26 2.37
N ALA A 31 -27.08 -26.22 3.15
CA ALA A 31 -26.64 -24.93 2.64
C ALA A 31 -25.14 -24.86 2.33
N GLY A 32 -24.38 -25.94 2.54
CA GLY A 32 -22.93 -25.97 2.29
C GLY A 32 -22.13 -25.05 3.24
N VAL A 33 -22.66 -24.73 4.42
CA VAL A 33 -22.00 -23.86 5.40
C VAL A 33 -21.69 -24.59 6.70
N SER A 34 -20.82 -24.00 7.52
CA SER A 34 -20.54 -24.57 8.84
C SER A 34 -21.72 -24.34 9.81
N GLN A 35 -21.88 -25.23 10.80
CA GLN A 35 -22.83 -24.98 11.90
C GLN A 35 -22.52 -23.68 12.66
N ARG A 36 -21.24 -23.28 12.70
CA ARG A 36 -20.81 -22.00 13.28
C ARG A 36 -21.37 -20.82 12.50
N THR A 37 -21.45 -20.91 11.18
CA THR A 37 -22.05 -19.89 10.31
C THR A 37 -23.54 -19.72 10.58
N ILE A 38 -24.27 -20.84 10.74
CA ILE A 38 -25.69 -20.80 11.12
C ILE A 38 -25.87 -20.10 12.47
N ARG A 39 -25.10 -20.51 13.49
CA ARG A 39 -25.15 -19.88 14.82
C ARG A 39 -24.77 -18.39 14.78
N PHE A 40 -23.81 -18.02 13.94
CA PHE A 40 -23.43 -16.63 13.74
C PHE A 40 -24.62 -15.81 13.21
N TYR A 41 -25.35 -16.29 12.19
CA TYR A 41 -26.55 -15.60 11.72
C TYR A 41 -27.67 -15.55 12.75
N GLU A 42 -27.77 -16.55 13.62
CA GLU A 42 -28.70 -16.49 14.75
C GLU A 42 -28.33 -15.43 15.78
N ASN A 43 -27.05 -15.35 16.15
CA ASN A 43 -26.55 -14.33 17.06
C ASN A 43 -26.73 -12.92 16.49
N GLU A 44 -26.56 -12.77 15.17
CA GLU A 44 -26.79 -11.52 14.46
C GLU A 44 -28.28 -11.19 14.27
N GLY A 45 -29.19 -12.07 14.69
CA GLY A 45 -30.65 -11.91 14.54
C GLY A 45 -31.16 -12.05 13.10
N LEU A 46 -30.29 -12.51 12.19
CA LEU A 46 -30.60 -12.71 10.78
C LEU A 46 -31.37 -14.00 10.53
N LEU A 47 -31.14 -15.03 11.33
CA LEU A 47 -31.84 -16.30 11.27
C LEU A 47 -32.39 -16.63 12.66
N VAL A 48 -33.58 -17.20 12.77
CA VAL A 48 -34.15 -17.55 14.07
C VAL A 48 -34.70 -18.96 14.01
N ALA A 49 -34.12 -19.89 14.77
CA ALA A 49 -34.68 -21.21 14.94
C ALA A 49 -36.05 -21.16 15.63
N GLN A 50 -36.98 -21.97 15.14
CA GLN A 50 -38.24 -22.24 15.82
C GLN A 50 -38.04 -23.33 16.88
N ARG A 51 -38.92 -23.38 17.88
CA ARG A 51 -38.95 -24.44 18.90
C ARG A 51 -40.21 -25.25 18.75
N ASP A 52 -40.06 -26.56 18.75
CA ASP A 52 -41.19 -27.48 18.67
C ASP A 52 -41.98 -27.39 19.99
N PRO A 53 -43.29 -27.10 19.94
CA PRO A 53 -44.12 -26.98 21.13
C PRO A 53 -44.16 -28.25 22.00
N GLN A 54 -43.96 -29.43 21.41
CA GLN A 54 -44.13 -30.71 22.09
C GLN A 54 -42.87 -31.20 22.80
N ASN A 55 -41.68 -30.91 22.26
CA ASN A 55 -40.41 -31.46 22.77
C ASN A 55 -39.34 -30.38 23.02
N GLN A 56 -39.65 -29.10 22.75
CA GLN A 56 -38.78 -27.94 22.93
C GLN A 56 -37.48 -27.97 22.12
N TYR A 57 -37.32 -28.89 21.16
CA TYR A 57 -36.17 -28.94 20.27
C TYR A 57 -36.20 -27.81 19.24
N ARG A 58 -35.00 -27.37 18.83
CA ARG A 58 -34.81 -26.32 17.83
C ARG A 58 -34.85 -26.91 16.43
N TYR A 59 -35.58 -26.26 15.54
CA TYR A 59 -35.64 -26.61 14.13
C TYR A 59 -35.74 -25.37 13.25
N PHE A 60 -35.43 -25.54 11.98
CA PHE A 60 -35.58 -24.55 10.92
C PHE A 60 -36.54 -25.12 9.89
N GLY A 61 -37.69 -24.47 9.72
CA GLY A 61 -38.66 -24.81 8.69
C GLY A 61 -38.34 -24.10 7.38
N THR A 62 -39.25 -24.23 6.41
CA THR A 62 -39.12 -23.68 5.06
C THR A 62 -38.79 -22.19 5.06
N ASP A 63 -39.48 -21.38 5.88
CA ASP A 63 -39.24 -19.93 5.94
C ASP A 63 -37.80 -19.57 6.37
N GLN A 64 -37.22 -20.36 7.28
CA GLN A 64 -35.84 -20.16 7.71
C GLN A 64 -34.85 -20.61 6.65
N VAL A 65 -35.18 -21.65 5.87
CA VAL A 65 -34.37 -22.10 4.74
C VAL A 65 -34.33 -21.02 3.66
N ASP A 66 -35.49 -20.48 3.28
CA ASP A 66 -35.60 -19.40 2.29
C ASP A 66 -34.82 -18.15 2.74
N ARG A 67 -34.95 -17.81 4.02
CA ARG A 67 -34.22 -16.69 4.62
C ARG A 67 -32.71 -16.91 4.62
N LEU A 68 -32.25 -18.12 4.96
CA LEU A 68 -30.83 -18.46 4.90
C LEU A 68 -30.30 -18.37 3.46
N GLN A 69 -31.05 -18.87 2.47
CA GLN A 69 -30.68 -18.76 1.07
C GLN A 69 -30.49 -17.29 0.66
N GLN A 70 -31.42 -16.42 1.05
CA GLN A 70 -31.34 -14.99 0.73
C GLN A 70 -30.12 -14.31 1.39
N ILE A 71 -29.83 -14.64 2.64
CA ILE A 71 -28.63 -14.15 3.35
C ILE A 71 -27.36 -14.56 2.61
N LEU A 72 -27.26 -15.84 2.23
CA LEU A 72 -26.09 -16.36 1.53
C LEU A 72 -25.91 -15.73 0.15
N PHE A 73 -27.00 -15.48 -0.58
CA PHE A 73 -26.96 -14.78 -1.86
C PHE A 73 -26.36 -13.37 -1.72
N TYR A 74 -26.84 -12.55 -0.78
CA TYR A 74 -26.28 -11.22 -0.57
C TYR A 74 -24.83 -11.25 -0.08
N ARG A 75 -24.46 -12.25 0.72
CA ARG A 75 -23.06 -12.45 1.12
C ARG A 75 -22.15 -12.82 -0.05
N GLN A 76 -22.65 -13.61 -1.00
CA GLN A 76 -21.91 -13.96 -2.20
C GLN A 76 -21.70 -12.75 -3.13
N LEU A 77 -22.58 -11.76 -3.09
CA LEU A 77 -22.42 -10.48 -3.79
C LEU A 77 -21.40 -9.54 -3.12
N GLY A 78 -20.76 -9.96 -2.02
CA GLY A 78 -19.75 -9.18 -1.30
C GLY A 78 -20.33 -8.23 -0.25
N LEU A 79 -21.64 -8.22 -0.03
CA LEU A 79 -22.26 -7.27 0.90
C LEU A 79 -21.93 -7.64 2.36
N PRO A 80 -21.51 -6.68 3.20
CA PRO A 80 -21.25 -6.92 4.62
C PRO A 80 -22.54 -7.26 5.37
N ILE A 81 -22.41 -7.97 6.50
CA ILE A 81 -23.55 -8.45 7.31
C ILE A 81 -24.48 -7.31 7.75
N SER A 82 -23.93 -6.13 8.05
CA SER A 82 -24.69 -4.94 8.39
C SER A 82 -25.63 -4.50 7.27
N GLN A 83 -25.19 -4.57 6.01
CA GLN A 83 -26.03 -4.27 4.84
C GLN A 83 -27.02 -5.39 4.56
N VAL A 84 -26.63 -6.65 4.71
CA VAL A 84 -27.55 -7.80 4.57
C VAL A 84 -28.75 -7.64 5.52
N LYS A 85 -28.52 -7.24 6.78
CA LYS A 85 -29.61 -6.94 7.74
C LYS A 85 -30.58 -5.88 7.23
N LYS A 86 -30.06 -4.79 6.66
CA LYS A 86 -30.89 -3.74 6.06
C LYS A 86 -31.70 -4.28 4.88
N MET A 87 -31.06 -5.05 4.00
CA MET A 87 -31.73 -5.65 2.84
C MET A 87 -32.82 -6.65 3.20
N MET A 88 -32.72 -7.36 4.33
CA MET A 88 -33.77 -8.26 4.82
C MET A 88 -35.06 -7.53 5.24
N LEU A 89 -35.01 -6.21 5.46
CA LEU A 89 -36.14 -5.39 5.90
C LEU A 89 -36.54 -4.32 4.86
N ALA A 90 -35.77 -4.20 3.80
CA ALA A 90 -35.91 -3.17 2.78
C ALA A 90 -37.04 -3.47 1.81
N SER A 91 -37.59 -2.41 1.20
CA SER A 91 -38.50 -2.50 0.06
C SER A 91 -37.79 -2.97 -1.20
N ASP A 92 -38.54 -3.48 -2.18
CA ASP A 92 -37.99 -3.91 -3.48
C ASP A 92 -37.18 -2.81 -4.17
N TYR A 93 -37.62 -1.55 -4.04
CA TYR A 93 -36.92 -0.39 -4.59
C TYR A 93 -35.53 -0.18 -3.94
N GLU A 94 -35.45 -0.23 -2.62
CA GLU A 94 -34.19 -0.07 -1.87
C GLU A 94 -33.21 -1.23 -2.13
N ILE A 95 -33.74 -2.45 -2.31
CA ILE A 95 -32.96 -3.63 -2.71
C ILE A 95 -32.31 -3.38 -4.08
N VAL A 96 -33.10 -2.96 -5.08
CA VAL A 96 -32.58 -2.70 -6.43
C VAL A 96 -31.53 -1.60 -6.40
N ALA A 97 -31.76 -0.50 -5.68
CA ALA A 97 -30.81 0.59 -5.55
C ALA A 97 -29.48 0.12 -4.93
N THR A 98 -29.54 -0.68 -3.86
CA THR A 98 -28.34 -1.24 -3.21
C THR A 98 -27.57 -2.17 -4.15
N LEU A 99 -28.26 -3.02 -4.90
CA LEU A 99 -27.63 -3.92 -5.88
C LEU A 99 -26.98 -3.15 -7.04
N GLN A 100 -27.58 -2.04 -7.48
CA GLN A 100 -26.99 -1.17 -8.51
C GLN A 100 -25.71 -0.49 -8.01
N GLN A 101 -25.71 0.01 -6.76
CA GLN A 101 -24.50 0.56 -6.14
C GLN A 101 -23.39 -0.50 -6.03
N GLN A 102 -23.72 -1.70 -5.56
CA GLN A 102 -22.75 -2.80 -5.45
C GLN A 102 -22.21 -3.21 -6.83
N ARG A 103 -23.07 -3.24 -7.86
CA ARG A 103 -22.65 -3.49 -9.24
C ARG A 103 -21.64 -2.45 -9.72
N SER A 104 -21.92 -1.17 -9.48
CA SER A 104 -21.00 -0.08 -9.86
C SER A 104 -19.65 -0.21 -9.14
N ALA A 105 -19.65 -0.53 -7.85
CA ALA A 105 -18.42 -0.73 -7.09
C ALA A 105 -17.60 -1.92 -7.63
N LEU A 106 -18.25 -3.04 -7.97
CA LEU A 106 -17.59 -4.19 -8.59
C LEU A 106 -17.04 -3.86 -9.99
N GLU A 107 -17.72 -3.02 -10.77
CA GLU A 107 -17.21 -2.55 -12.07
C GLU A 107 -15.96 -1.69 -11.92
N GLN A 108 -15.91 -0.82 -10.91
CA GLN A 108 -14.71 -0.03 -10.59
C GLN A 108 -13.55 -0.92 -10.15
N GLN A 109 -13.80 -1.89 -9.26
CA GLN A 109 -12.80 -2.87 -8.85
C GLN A 109 -12.27 -3.69 -10.03
N ARG A 110 -13.14 -4.09 -10.97
CA ARG A 110 -12.72 -4.78 -12.19
C ARG A 110 -11.80 -3.90 -13.02
N ALA A 111 -12.16 -2.63 -13.24
CA ALA A 111 -11.33 -1.71 -14.01
C ALA A 111 -9.94 -1.52 -13.37
N GLN A 112 -9.87 -1.40 -12.05
CA GLN A 112 -8.61 -1.31 -11.31
C GLN A 112 -7.77 -2.59 -11.45
N LEU A 113 -8.38 -3.77 -11.34
CA LEU A 113 -7.70 -5.05 -11.55
C LEU A 113 -7.19 -5.19 -12.99
N ASP A 114 -7.97 -4.76 -13.98
CA ASP A 114 -7.57 -4.76 -15.39
C ASP A 114 -6.35 -3.85 -15.62
N GLN A 115 -6.31 -2.67 -14.99
CA GLN A 115 -5.15 -1.78 -15.01
C GLN A 115 -3.91 -2.41 -14.36
N MET A 116 -4.08 -3.07 -13.21
CA MET A 116 -2.98 -3.78 -12.54
C MET A 116 -2.43 -4.93 -13.39
N LEU A 117 -3.31 -5.70 -14.05
CA LEU A 117 -2.90 -6.77 -14.96
C LEU A 117 -2.10 -6.22 -16.14
N GLN A 118 -2.56 -5.12 -16.74
CA GLN A 118 -1.85 -4.45 -17.83
C GLN A 118 -0.44 -4.01 -17.40
N LEU A 119 -0.31 -3.43 -16.20
CA LEU A 119 0.99 -3.04 -15.65
C LEU A 119 1.94 -4.23 -15.48
N ILE A 120 1.43 -5.36 -14.99
CA ILE A 120 2.21 -6.60 -14.85
C ILE A 120 2.67 -7.08 -16.22
N ASP A 121 1.79 -7.08 -17.21
CA ASP A 121 2.12 -7.51 -18.58
C ASP A 121 3.18 -6.62 -19.22
N ASP A 122 3.08 -5.31 -19.08
CA ASP A 122 4.08 -4.36 -19.59
C ASP A 122 5.42 -4.50 -18.86
N THR A 123 5.40 -4.72 -17.54
CA THR A 123 6.61 -5.01 -16.75
C THR A 123 7.29 -6.29 -17.22
N ILE A 124 6.53 -7.35 -17.49
CA ILE A 124 7.07 -8.61 -18.03
C ILE A 124 7.72 -8.39 -19.39
N ARG A 125 7.07 -7.63 -20.29
CA ARG A 125 7.62 -7.31 -21.62
C ARG A 125 8.89 -6.49 -21.53
N TYR A 126 8.95 -5.53 -20.62
CA TYR A 126 10.16 -4.76 -20.34
C TYR A 126 11.31 -5.64 -19.85
N GLN A 127 11.06 -6.53 -18.87
CA GLN A 127 12.10 -7.44 -18.37
C GLN A 127 12.62 -8.42 -19.43
N LYS A 128 11.78 -8.77 -20.41
CA LYS A 128 12.17 -9.60 -21.56
C LYS A 128 12.93 -8.84 -22.65
N GLY A 129 12.99 -7.52 -22.57
CA GLY A 129 13.56 -6.66 -23.62
C GLY A 129 12.64 -6.46 -24.84
N ASP A 130 11.37 -6.86 -24.73
CA ASP A 130 10.37 -6.74 -25.80
C ASP A 130 9.68 -5.36 -25.83
N LEU A 131 9.95 -4.53 -24.83
CA LEU A 131 9.40 -3.19 -24.65
C LEU A 131 10.46 -2.30 -24.00
N GLU A 132 10.86 -1.20 -24.65
CA GLU A 132 11.55 -0.12 -23.95
C GLU A 132 10.49 0.73 -23.26
N MET A 133 10.54 0.81 -21.92
CA MET A 133 9.71 1.71 -21.14
C MET A 133 10.54 2.91 -20.72
N THR A 134 10.00 4.11 -20.93
CA THR A 134 10.56 5.34 -20.36
C THR A 134 10.45 5.33 -18.83
N ASP A 135 11.32 6.08 -18.16
CA ASP A 135 11.24 6.21 -16.69
C ASP A 135 9.90 6.83 -16.25
N GLU A 136 9.29 7.70 -17.05
CA GLU A 136 7.91 8.16 -16.83
C GLU A 136 6.88 7.01 -16.75
N GLU A 137 6.94 6.06 -17.69
CA GLU A 137 5.98 4.96 -17.80
C GLU A 137 6.16 3.93 -16.68
N LYS A 138 7.38 3.72 -16.18
CA LYS A 138 7.67 2.82 -15.05
C LYS A 138 6.99 3.24 -13.75
N PHE A 139 6.82 4.55 -13.55
CA PHE A 139 6.33 5.12 -12.29
C PHE A 139 4.90 5.69 -12.38
N GLN A 140 4.27 5.70 -13.56
CA GLN A 140 2.90 6.21 -13.73
C GLN A 140 1.89 5.45 -12.85
N ALA A 141 2.01 4.13 -12.75
CA ALA A 141 1.12 3.32 -11.93
C ALA A 141 1.30 3.55 -10.42
N PHE A 142 2.52 3.83 -9.96
CA PHE A 142 2.76 4.22 -8.56
C PHE A 142 2.10 5.56 -8.22
N LYS A 143 2.10 6.51 -9.17
CA LYS A 143 1.46 7.83 -8.98
C LYS A 143 -0.07 7.71 -8.90
N GLU A 144 -0.67 6.88 -9.75
CA GLU A 144 -2.11 6.63 -9.74
C GLU A 144 -2.55 5.91 -8.46
N ALA A 145 -1.78 4.91 -8.00
CA ALA A 145 -2.05 4.22 -6.74
C ALA A 145 -1.93 5.15 -5.51
N SER A 146 -0.87 5.98 -5.43
CA SER A 146 -0.71 6.95 -4.33
C SER A 146 -1.78 8.05 -4.34
N LEU A 147 -2.21 8.49 -5.53
CA LEU A 147 -3.30 9.44 -5.64
C LEU A 147 -4.63 8.83 -5.18
N GLN A 148 -4.91 7.59 -5.59
CA GLN A 148 -6.12 6.87 -5.19
C GLN A 148 -6.17 6.65 -3.67
N GLU A 149 -5.05 6.28 -3.05
CA GLU A 149 -4.97 6.12 -1.59
C GLU A 149 -5.19 7.46 -0.86
N ASN A 150 -4.65 8.55 -1.39
CA ASN A 150 -4.85 9.89 -0.84
C ASN A 150 -6.31 10.35 -0.97
N GLU A 151 -6.94 10.07 -2.11
CA GLU A 151 -8.36 10.34 -2.35
C GLU A 151 -9.28 9.54 -1.41
N GLU A 152 -8.98 8.27 -1.18
CA GLU A 152 -9.75 7.42 -0.24
C GLU A 152 -9.63 7.88 1.21
N LYS A 153 -8.46 8.39 1.61
CA LYS A 153 -8.21 8.80 3.00
C LYS A 153 -8.62 10.23 3.32
N TYR A 154 -8.45 11.15 2.37
CA TYR A 154 -8.52 12.58 2.62
C TYR A 154 -9.37 13.34 1.59
N GLY A 155 -9.82 12.69 0.51
CA GLY A 155 -10.49 13.37 -0.61
C GLY A 155 -11.74 14.16 -0.23
N GLU A 156 -12.56 13.66 0.71
CA GLU A 156 -13.76 14.38 1.17
C GLU A 156 -13.41 15.65 1.93
N GLU A 157 -12.44 15.58 2.86
CA GLU A 157 -12.01 16.69 3.71
C GLU A 157 -11.37 17.83 2.88
N ILE A 158 -10.50 17.47 1.95
CA ILE A 158 -9.77 18.46 1.14
C ILE A 158 -10.74 19.18 0.18
N ARG A 159 -11.77 18.51 -0.33
CA ARG A 159 -12.81 19.13 -1.17
C ARG A 159 -13.73 20.05 -0.40
N GLU A 160 -14.09 19.71 0.83
CA GLU A 160 -14.84 20.61 1.70
C GLU A 160 -14.05 21.88 2.02
N GLN A 161 -12.73 21.76 2.19
CA GLN A 161 -11.88 22.89 2.56
C GLN A 161 -11.43 23.77 1.37
N TYR A 162 -11.14 23.16 0.22
CA TYR A 162 -10.51 23.86 -0.93
C TYR A 162 -11.35 23.83 -2.21
N GLY A 163 -12.43 23.04 -2.26
CA GLY A 163 -13.33 22.93 -3.40
C GLY A 163 -12.86 21.96 -4.48
N GLU A 164 -13.82 21.32 -5.16
CA GLU A 164 -13.60 20.28 -6.18
C GLU A 164 -12.59 20.70 -7.25
N GLU A 165 -12.77 21.89 -7.83
CA GLU A 165 -11.98 22.36 -8.98
C GLU A 165 -10.50 22.58 -8.64
N VAL A 166 -10.21 22.95 -7.38
CA VAL A 166 -8.84 23.15 -6.90
C VAL A 166 -8.15 21.81 -6.66
N VAL A 167 -8.87 20.85 -6.08
CA VAL A 167 -8.37 19.49 -5.80
C VAL A 167 -8.13 18.73 -7.10
N GLU A 168 -9.08 18.75 -8.05
CA GLU A 168 -8.89 18.10 -9.35
C GLU A 168 -7.69 18.68 -10.11
N LYS A 169 -7.53 20.00 -10.10
CA LYS A 169 -6.40 20.67 -10.76
C LYS A 169 -5.06 20.31 -10.10
N ALA A 170 -5.02 20.22 -8.77
CA ALA A 170 -3.83 19.80 -8.03
C ALA A 170 -3.47 18.33 -8.33
N ASN A 171 -4.46 17.43 -8.36
CA ASN A 171 -4.29 16.03 -8.70
C ASN A 171 -3.78 15.84 -10.13
N HIS A 172 -4.34 16.60 -11.09
CA HIS A 172 -3.87 16.61 -12.47
C HIS A 172 -2.44 17.14 -12.58
N GLN A 173 -2.11 18.20 -11.83
CA GLN A 173 -0.76 18.74 -11.78
C GLN A 173 0.23 17.73 -11.18
N TRP A 174 -0.15 17.01 -10.12
CA TRP A 174 0.67 15.97 -9.51
C TRP A 174 1.00 14.85 -10.50
N ILE A 175 -0.01 14.33 -11.21
CA ILE A 175 0.20 13.31 -12.25
C ILE A 175 1.10 13.84 -13.37
N SER A 176 0.90 15.09 -13.81
CA SER A 176 1.63 15.68 -14.94
C SER A 176 3.05 16.20 -14.64
N GLN A 177 3.35 16.60 -13.40
CA GLN A 177 4.66 17.19 -13.01
C GLN A 177 5.62 16.21 -12.33
N ALA A 178 5.18 14.99 -12.04
CA ALA A 178 5.98 14.02 -11.32
C ALA A 178 7.33 13.70 -11.98
N SER A 179 7.46 13.86 -13.31
CA SER A 179 8.72 13.76 -14.06
C SER A 179 9.85 14.65 -13.53
N ASN A 180 9.57 15.93 -13.30
CA ASN A 180 10.58 16.90 -12.86
C ASN A 180 10.80 16.84 -11.35
N ASN A 181 9.75 16.58 -10.57
CA ASN A 181 9.88 16.38 -9.13
C ASN A 181 10.60 15.08 -8.78
N PHE A 182 10.53 14.05 -9.62
CA PHE A 182 11.19 12.76 -9.41
C PHE A 182 12.71 12.84 -9.52
N LYS A 183 13.27 13.52 -10.53
CA LYS A 183 14.73 13.74 -10.58
C LYS A 183 15.24 14.44 -9.32
N ARG A 184 14.44 15.36 -8.80
CA ARG A 184 14.73 16.05 -7.55
C ARG A 184 14.54 15.15 -6.33
N PHE A 185 13.50 14.32 -6.30
CA PHE A 185 13.21 13.42 -5.18
C PHE A 185 14.19 12.24 -5.12
N GLN A 186 14.56 11.62 -6.26
CA GLN A 186 15.64 10.64 -6.34
C GLN A 186 16.99 11.23 -5.96
N ALA A 187 17.27 12.48 -6.34
CA ALA A 187 18.50 13.14 -5.90
C ALA A 187 18.51 13.32 -4.37
N ILE A 188 17.38 13.73 -3.78
CA ILE A 188 17.22 13.87 -2.33
C ILE A 188 17.25 12.51 -1.61
N GLU A 189 16.62 11.49 -2.18
CA GLU A 189 16.52 10.15 -1.61
C GLU A 189 17.87 9.42 -1.68
N ASN A 190 18.60 9.53 -2.80
CA ASN A 190 19.97 9.03 -2.90
C ASN A 190 20.90 9.79 -1.96
N ASP A 191 20.76 11.12 -1.84
CA ASP A 191 21.53 11.92 -0.89
C ASP A 191 21.23 11.51 0.57
N LEU A 192 19.95 11.30 0.91
CA LEU A 192 19.51 10.83 2.22
C LEU A 192 20.00 9.41 2.53
N PHE A 193 19.89 8.47 1.59
CA PHE A 193 20.36 7.10 1.81
C PHE A 193 21.89 7.00 1.87
N LYS A 194 22.62 7.83 1.12
CA LYS A 194 24.07 7.97 1.29
C LYS A 194 24.41 8.52 2.68
N GLN A 195 23.73 9.56 3.14
CA GLN A 195 23.92 10.11 4.48
C GLN A 195 23.58 9.09 5.58
N LEU A 196 22.49 8.33 5.41
CA LEU A 196 22.06 7.30 6.36
C LEU A 196 22.95 6.05 6.35
N ALA A 197 23.50 5.65 5.20
CA ALA A 197 24.44 4.52 5.11
C ALA A 197 25.76 4.82 5.85
N ILE A 198 26.24 6.06 5.73
CA ILE A 198 27.42 6.55 6.45
C ILE A 198 27.15 6.58 7.97
N VAL A 199 26.00 7.10 8.39
CA VAL A 199 25.57 7.12 9.80
C VAL A 199 25.36 5.72 10.40
N ALA A 200 24.90 4.76 9.60
CA ALA A 200 24.69 3.38 10.04
C ALA A 200 26.00 2.63 10.32
N GLN A 201 27.11 3.02 9.68
CA GLN A 201 28.42 2.43 9.92
C GLN A 201 29.16 3.09 11.10
N THR A 202 29.00 4.40 11.32
CA THR A 202 29.77 5.13 12.35
C THR A 202 29.15 5.11 13.75
N HIS A 203 27.85 4.80 13.88
CA HIS A 203 27.11 4.86 15.15
C HIS A 203 27.25 6.21 15.91
N ASP A 204 27.65 7.27 15.22
CA ASP A 204 27.75 8.61 15.79
C ASP A 204 27.28 9.64 14.76
N LEU A 205 26.22 10.35 15.12
CA LEU A 205 25.43 11.23 14.26
C LEU A 205 26.07 12.63 14.08
N GLU A 206 27.19 12.92 14.75
CA GLU A 206 27.74 14.28 14.85
C GLU A 206 29.27 14.39 14.66
N SER A 207 29.96 13.38 14.10
CA SER A 207 31.42 13.49 13.86
C SER A 207 31.74 14.34 12.61
N ASP A 208 32.71 15.24 12.75
CA ASP A 208 33.24 16.05 11.67
C ASP A 208 33.83 15.21 10.52
N ALA A 209 34.30 13.99 10.80
CA ALA A 209 34.83 13.12 9.76
C ALA A 209 33.74 12.50 8.88
N ALA A 210 32.56 12.22 9.41
CA ALA A 210 31.42 11.78 8.60
C ALA A 210 31.00 12.86 7.59
N THR A 211 31.07 14.13 8.01
CA THR A 211 30.83 15.29 7.13
C THR A 211 31.92 15.40 6.05
N ALA A 212 33.19 15.24 6.41
CA ALA A 212 34.28 15.29 5.44
C ALA A 212 34.24 14.13 4.43
N VAL A 213 34.01 12.89 4.88
CA VAL A 213 33.98 11.68 4.02
C VAL A 213 32.80 11.75 3.03
N SER A 214 31.63 12.21 3.46
CA SER A 214 30.45 12.36 2.59
C SER A 214 30.63 13.43 1.50
N VAL A 215 31.25 14.58 1.83
CA VAL A 215 31.58 15.62 0.83
C VAL A 215 32.58 15.10 -0.20
N MET A 216 33.50 14.23 0.20
CA MET A 216 34.54 13.67 -0.68
C MET A 216 34.04 12.59 -1.63
N ALA A 217 33.32 11.58 -1.12
CA ALA A 217 32.77 10.50 -1.94
C ALA A 217 31.90 11.05 -3.09
N ASN A 218 31.13 12.10 -2.80
CA ASN A 218 30.31 12.80 -3.80
C ASN A 218 31.12 13.59 -4.85
N LYS A 219 32.35 14.03 -4.54
CA LYS A 219 33.16 14.86 -5.45
C LYS A 219 34.04 14.04 -6.39
N GLU A 220 34.50 12.87 -5.95
CA GLU A 220 35.38 12.01 -6.73
C GLU A 220 34.66 10.85 -7.43
N ASP A 221 33.32 10.77 -7.29
CA ASP A 221 32.47 9.71 -7.87
C ASP A 221 32.96 8.31 -7.44
N ARG A 222 33.32 8.20 -6.16
CA ARG A 222 33.81 6.97 -5.53
C ARG A 222 32.88 6.55 -4.40
N ASP A 223 32.78 5.25 -4.18
CA ASP A 223 31.99 4.72 -3.09
C ASP A 223 32.70 5.02 -1.76
N ALA A 224 31.94 5.55 -0.79
CA ALA A 224 32.47 5.90 0.53
C ALA A 224 32.97 4.66 1.30
N ASP A 225 32.47 3.49 0.92
CA ASP A 225 32.83 2.19 1.49
C ASP A 225 34.28 1.78 1.14
N ASP A 226 34.94 2.42 0.17
CA ASP A 226 36.33 2.08 -0.21
C ASP A 226 37.40 2.67 0.75
N TYR A 227 36.99 3.42 1.79
CA TYR A 227 37.90 4.18 2.66
C TYR A 227 37.66 3.96 4.16
N THR A 228 38.76 3.93 4.91
CA THR A 228 38.78 4.05 6.37
C THR A 228 39.43 5.38 6.77
N TYR A 229 39.24 5.83 8.02
CA TYR A 229 39.78 7.12 8.46
C TYR A 229 40.25 7.14 9.91
N VAL A 230 41.15 8.08 10.20
CA VAL A 230 41.62 8.39 11.55
C VAL A 230 41.48 9.89 11.81
N GLU A 231 40.87 10.23 12.95
CA GLU A 231 40.70 11.59 13.42
C GLU A 231 41.77 11.98 14.46
N SER A 232 42.14 13.26 14.46
CA SER A 232 42.92 13.89 15.52
C SER A 232 42.56 15.36 15.65
N GLU A 233 42.71 15.94 16.83
CA GLU A 233 42.44 17.35 17.10
C GLU A 233 43.75 18.11 17.39
N PRO A 234 44.53 18.48 16.35
CA PRO A 234 45.81 19.17 16.54
C PRO A 234 45.67 20.58 17.13
N TRP A 235 44.50 21.21 16.96
CA TRP A 235 44.17 22.52 17.53
C TRP A 235 42.71 22.58 17.96
N ASP A 236 42.40 23.55 18.82
CA ASP A 236 41.04 23.82 19.27
C ASP A 236 40.13 24.18 18.09
N ASN A 237 39.01 23.45 17.96
CA ASN A 237 38.02 23.56 16.87
C ASN A 237 38.53 23.14 15.48
N VAL A 238 39.67 22.44 15.38
CA VAL A 238 40.17 21.90 14.11
C VAL A 238 40.36 20.39 14.21
N THR A 239 39.59 19.64 13.43
CA THR A 239 39.72 18.18 13.31
C THR A 239 40.54 17.86 12.06
N GLU A 240 41.67 17.17 12.22
CA GLU A 240 42.47 16.61 11.12
C GLU A 240 42.05 15.15 10.87
N ILE A 241 41.70 14.87 9.62
CA ILE A 241 41.14 13.60 9.17
C ILE A 241 42.08 13.01 8.13
N LYS A 242 42.61 11.82 8.42
CA LYS A 242 43.46 11.08 7.49
C LYS A 242 42.66 9.94 6.88
N LEU A 243 42.56 9.92 5.56
CA LEU A 243 41.86 8.87 4.82
C LEU A 243 42.83 7.79 4.36
N TYR A 244 42.43 6.55 4.52
CA TYR A 244 43.16 5.38 4.10
C TYR A 244 42.28 4.54 3.18
N ASP A 245 42.88 3.99 2.13
CA ASP A 245 42.25 3.01 1.26
C ASP A 245 41.99 1.71 2.06
N GLU A 246 40.75 1.20 2.09
CA GLU A 246 40.38 0.06 2.95
C GLU A 246 41.18 -1.21 2.60
N ASP A 247 41.39 -1.47 1.31
CA ASP A 247 42.07 -2.67 0.83
C ASP A 247 43.60 -2.63 1.05
N SER A 248 44.22 -1.46 0.92
CA SER A 248 45.67 -1.32 0.94
C SER A 248 46.27 -0.64 2.17
N ASP A 249 45.43 -0.08 3.05
CA ASP A 249 45.81 0.68 4.25
C ASP A 249 46.79 1.82 3.95
N LYS A 250 46.74 2.35 2.72
CA LYS A 250 47.58 3.46 2.27
C LYS A 250 46.86 4.77 2.51
N LEU A 251 47.58 5.75 3.05
CA LEU A 251 47.09 7.11 3.14
C LEU A 251 46.76 7.63 1.74
N VAL A 252 45.51 7.98 1.53
CA VAL A 252 44.97 8.51 0.28
C VAL A 252 45.05 10.03 0.30
N ASP A 253 44.60 10.63 1.40
CA ASP A 253 44.55 12.08 1.55
C ASP A 253 44.46 12.51 3.03
N THR A 254 44.69 13.80 3.27
CA THR A 254 44.51 14.43 4.59
C THR A 254 43.63 15.67 4.47
N TYR A 255 42.69 15.81 5.40
CA TYR A 255 41.74 16.92 5.45
C TYR A 255 41.78 17.59 6.81
N ARG A 256 41.33 18.85 6.84
CA ARG A 256 41.05 19.57 8.07
C ARG A 256 39.68 20.20 7.99
N TYR A 257 38.91 20.03 9.06
CA TYR A 257 37.63 20.66 9.24
C TYR A 257 37.72 21.69 10.38
N ASP A 258 37.50 22.95 10.05
CA ASP A 258 37.38 24.04 11.01
C ASP A 258 35.92 24.15 11.44
N LYS A 259 35.61 23.60 12.63
CA LYS A 259 34.25 23.56 13.18
C LYS A 259 33.66 24.96 13.41
N LYS A 260 34.52 25.96 13.64
CA LYS A 260 34.08 27.32 13.98
C LYS A 260 33.62 28.09 12.76
N ASN A 261 34.30 27.89 11.64
CA ASN A 261 34.04 28.62 10.40
C ASN A 261 33.27 27.78 9.36
N ASP A 262 33.01 26.51 9.65
CA ASP A 262 32.35 25.56 8.76
C ASP A 262 33.13 25.40 7.43
N ILE A 263 34.45 25.22 7.56
CA ILE A 263 35.37 25.14 6.42
C ILE A 263 36.05 23.77 6.40
N LEU A 264 35.84 23.04 5.29
CA LEU A 264 36.61 21.84 4.96
C LEU A 264 37.76 22.19 4.02
N ALA A 265 38.98 21.76 4.34
CA ALA A 265 40.15 21.96 3.51
C ALA A 265 40.92 20.65 3.26
N LYS A 266 41.36 20.43 2.02
CA LYS A 266 42.18 19.28 1.60
C LYS A 266 43.65 19.65 1.62
N TYR A 267 44.51 18.76 2.08
CA TYR A 267 45.95 18.93 1.95
C TYR A 267 46.36 18.80 0.48
N ASP A 268 47.02 19.82 -0.05
CA ASP A 268 47.59 19.82 -1.39
C ASP A 268 49.10 19.59 -1.28
N ASP A 269 49.56 18.41 -1.71
CA ASP A 269 50.97 18.01 -1.72
C ASP A 269 51.84 18.96 -2.55
N ALA A 270 51.31 19.54 -3.63
CA ALA A 270 52.07 20.40 -4.53
C ALA A 270 52.38 21.76 -3.90
N THR A 271 51.47 22.26 -3.06
CA THR A 271 51.63 23.55 -2.38
C THR A 271 51.99 23.43 -0.90
N SER A 272 51.98 22.19 -0.36
CA SER A 272 52.17 21.88 1.07
C SER A 272 51.24 22.71 1.98
N LYS A 273 50.01 22.94 1.52
CA LYS A 273 49.01 23.76 2.20
C LYS A 273 47.65 23.10 2.14
N PHE A 274 46.81 23.43 3.12
CA PHE A 274 45.40 23.07 3.08
C PHE A 274 44.65 24.08 2.22
N VAL A 275 43.90 23.58 1.23
CA VAL A 275 43.09 24.36 0.29
C VAL A 275 41.61 24.02 0.52
N GLU A 276 40.79 25.06 0.67
CA GLU A 276 39.36 24.91 0.89
C GLU A 276 38.68 24.10 -0.22
N VAL A 277 37.89 23.10 0.21
CA VAL A 277 37.09 22.25 -0.67
C VAL A 277 35.74 22.94 -0.86
N LYS A 278 35.60 23.67 -1.96
CA LYS A 278 34.30 24.19 -2.43
C LYS A 278 33.43 23.11 -3.06
#